data_AF-A0AAV9M763-F1
#
_entry.id   AF-A0AAV9M763-F1
#
_cell.length_a   1.000
_cell.length_b   1.000
_cell.length_c   1.000
_cell.angle_alpha   90.00
_cell.angle_beta   90.00
_cell.angle_gamma   90.00
#
_symmetry.space_group_name_H-M   'P 1'
#
loop_
_entity.id
_entity.type
_entity.pdbx_description
1 polymer ?
#
loop_
_entity_poly.entity_id
_entity_poly.type
_entity_poly.pdbx_seq_one_letter_code
_entity_poly.pdbx_strand_id
1 'polypeptide(L)'
;MATLFQLVRPRMQHAIEESKARIEQWVEHMMDQKVQAIHKHLDTFELRVLERPALTVDVTTLNKEIKSLRADITGLLSLSETEPESTPTIPIDNTVLNALFRDGMPLPDSSHTAGKRPRYSHTSDFIEGWESEQEGALAD
;
A
#
# COMPACT_ATOMS: atom_id res chain seq x y z
N MET A 1 1.05 30.31 9.39
CA MET A 1 0.79 28.91 9.79
C MET A 1 -0.67 28.49 9.59
N ALA A 2 -1.66 29.24 10.08
CA ALA A 2 -3.08 28.90 9.92
C ALA A 2 -3.52 28.75 8.44
N THR A 3 -3.05 29.62 7.55
CA THR A 3 -3.45 29.64 6.13
C THR A 3 -2.96 28.42 5.34
N LEU A 4 -1.77 27.91 5.65
CA LEU A 4 -1.22 26.72 4.99
C LEU A 4 -2.04 25.48 5.36
N PHE A 5 -2.38 25.34 6.65
CA PHE A 5 -3.18 24.22 7.15
C PHE A 5 -4.58 24.19 6.53
N GLN A 6 -5.19 25.37 6.33
CA GLN A 6 -6.48 25.49 5.65
C GLN A 6 -6.43 25.08 4.17
N LEU A 7 -5.29 25.27 3.50
CA LEU A 7 -5.11 24.88 2.09
C LEU A 7 -4.87 23.37 1.93
N VAL A 8 -4.09 22.77 2.84
CA VAL A 8 -3.73 21.34 2.75
C VAL A 8 -4.83 20.42 3.26
N ARG A 9 -5.68 20.88 4.19
CA ARG A 9 -6.74 20.05 4.78
C ARG A 9 -7.73 19.48 3.74
N PRO A 10 -8.31 20.28 2.81
CA PRO A 10 -9.19 19.74 1.77
C PRO A 10 -8.46 18.76 0.84
N ARG A 11 -7.18 19.02 0.53
CA ARG A 11 -6.36 18.13 -0.30
C ARG A 11 -6.11 16.78 0.36
N MET A 12 -5.83 16.76 1.67
CA MET A 12 -5.71 15.52 2.42
C MET A 12 -7.03 14.73 2.44
N GLN A 13 -8.16 15.42 2.67
CA GLN A 13 -9.48 14.78 2.67
C GLN A 13 -9.79 14.13 1.33
N HIS A 14 -9.55 14.84 0.23
CA HIS A 14 -9.71 14.31 -1.12
C HIS A 14 -8.84 13.06 -1.35
N ALA A 15 -7.56 13.10 -0.97
CA ALA A 15 -6.66 11.96 -1.16
C ALA A 15 -7.09 10.71 -0.34
N ILE A 16 -7.67 10.92 0.84
CA ILE A 16 -8.23 9.83 1.66
C ILE A 16 -9.44 9.21 0.96
N GLU A 17 -10.41 10.02 0.55
CA GLU A 17 -11.62 9.55 -0.14
C GLU A 17 -11.28 8.84 -1.46
N GLU A 18 -10.34 9.39 -2.23
CA GLU A 18 -9.84 8.79 -3.47
C GLU A 18 -9.16 7.43 -3.21
N SER A 19 -8.30 7.35 -2.20
CA SER A 19 -7.65 6.07 -1.84
C SER A 19 -8.66 5.02 -1.37
N LYS A 20 -9.70 5.42 -0.64
CA LYS A 20 -10.79 4.55 -0.19
C LYS A 20 -11.57 4.01 -1.39
N ALA A 21 -11.99 4.89 -2.30
CA ALA A 21 -12.72 4.49 -3.51
C ALA A 21 -11.90 3.51 -4.37
N ARG A 22 -10.59 3.75 -4.50
CA ARG A 22 -9.68 2.84 -5.21
C ARG A 22 -9.58 1.46 -4.55
N ILE A 23 -9.49 1.41 -3.22
CA ILE A 23 -9.46 0.14 -2.47
C ILE A 23 -10.80 -0.59 -2.62
N GLU A 24 -11.93 0.10 -2.49
CA GLU A 24 -13.27 -0.47 -2.67
C GLU A 24 -13.41 -1.08 -4.08
N GLN A 25 -13.06 -0.31 -5.12
CA GLN A 25 -13.08 -0.79 -6.50
C GLN A 25 -12.15 -2.00 -6.72
N TRP A 26 -10.96 -1.98 -6.11
CA TRP A 26 -10.02 -3.11 -6.20
C TRP A 26 -10.58 -4.38 -5.55
N VAL A 27 -11.20 -4.25 -4.37
CA VAL A 27 -11.86 -5.38 -3.69
C VAL A 27 -12.99 -5.95 -4.54
N GLU A 28 -13.85 -5.09 -5.09
CA GLU A 28 -14.93 -5.52 -5.99
C GLU A 28 -14.38 -6.27 -7.20
N HIS A 29 -13.38 -5.72 -7.88
CA HIS A 29 -12.77 -6.35 -9.05
C HIS A 29 -12.15 -7.72 -8.71
N MET A 30 -11.45 -7.81 -7.58
CA MET A 30 -10.87 -9.07 -7.12
C MET A 30 -11.97 -10.10 -6.80
N MET A 31 -13.08 -9.68 -6.20
CA MET A 31 -14.21 -10.56 -5.93
C MET A 31 -14.84 -11.07 -7.23
N ASP A 32 -15.05 -10.20 -8.22
CA ASP A 32 -15.59 -10.59 -9.52
C ASP A 32 -14.69 -11.60 -10.24
N GLN A 33 -13.36 -11.36 -10.22
CA GLN A 33 -12.39 -12.31 -10.75
C GLN A 33 -12.49 -13.68 -10.07
N LYS A 34 -12.63 -13.72 -8.73
CA LYS A 34 -12.78 -14.95 -7.97
C LYS A 34 -14.08 -15.68 -8.32
N VAL A 35 -15.19 -14.95 -8.37
CA VAL A 35 -16.49 -15.50 -8.76
C VAL A 35 -16.41 -16.08 -10.17
N GLN A 36 -15.79 -15.38 -11.10
CA GLN A 36 -15.62 -15.85 -12.47
C GLN A 36 -14.73 -17.10 -12.55
N ALA A 37 -13.63 -17.16 -11.79
CA ALA A 37 -12.77 -18.34 -11.74
C ALA A 37 -13.53 -19.56 -11.20
N ILE A 38 -14.29 -19.40 -10.11
CA ILE A 38 -15.11 -20.47 -9.54
C ILE A 38 -16.13 -20.98 -10.57
N HIS A 39 -16.84 -20.08 -11.26
CA HIS A 39 -17.80 -20.45 -12.30
C HIS A 39 -17.14 -21.30 -13.40
N LYS A 40 -15.98 -20.88 -13.92
CA LYS A 40 -15.24 -21.65 -14.94
C LYS A 40 -14.91 -23.07 -14.49
N HIS A 41 -14.51 -23.26 -13.23
CA HIS A 41 -14.22 -24.59 -12.68
C HIS A 41 -15.49 -25.43 -12.52
N LEU A 42 -16.61 -24.83 -12.13
CA LEU A 42 -17.90 -25.49 -12.05
C LEU A 42 -18.40 -25.90 -13.45
N ASP A 43 -18.31 -25.03 -14.44
CA ASP A 43 -18.66 -25.34 -15.83
C ASP A 43 -17.81 -26.52 -16.35
N THR A 44 -16.50 -26.50 -16.07
CA THR A 44 -15.57 -27.57 -16.46
C THR A 44 -15.89 -28.89 -15.74
N PHE A 45 -16.35 -28.84 -14.50
CA PHE A 45 -16.80 -30.01 -13.77
C PHE A 45 -18.12 -30.54 -14.35
N GLU A 46 -19.08 -29.66 -14.62
CA GLU A 46 -20.37 -30.00 -15.20
C GLU A 46 -20.21 -30.67 -16.56
N LEU A 47 -19.38 -30.13 -17.45
CA LEU A 47 -19.06 -30.77 -18.73
C LEU A 47 -18.49 -32.19 -18.55
N ARG A 48 -17.53 -32.36 -17.63
CA ARG A 48 -16.94 -33.68 -17.34
C ARG A 48 -17.92 -34.68 -16.77
N VAL A 49 -18.92 -34.22 -16.02
CA VAL A 49 -19.98 -35.07 -15.46
C VAL A 49 -21.04 -35.39 -16.51
N LEU A 50 -21.46 -34.42 -17.32
CA LEU A 50 -22.53 -34.56 -18.32
C LEU A 50 -22.09 -35.34 -19.58
N GLU A 51 -20.84 -35.23 -20.00
CA GLU A 51 -20.30 -36.00 -21.13
C GLU A 51 -20.18 -37.51 -20.84
N ARG A 52 -20.45 -37.94 -19.59
CA ARG A 52 -20.36 -39.35 -19.24
C ARG A 52 -21.55 -40.14 -19.78
N PRO A 53 -21.30 -41.28 -20.48
CA PRO A 53 -22.36 -42.18 -20.89
C PRO A 53 -23.17 -42.67 -19.70
N ALA A 54 -24.49 -42.63 -19.84
CA ALA A 54 -25.41 -43.11 -18.82
C ALA A 54 -25.15 -44.59 -18.51
N LEU A 55 -25.10 -44.92 -17.22
CA LEU A 55 -25.26 -46.27 -16.66
C LEU A 55 -24.00 -47.11 -16.33
N THR A 56 -22.83 -46.51 -16.16
CA THR A 56 -21.78 -47.13 -15.32
C THR A 56 -20.96 -46.06 -14.60
N VAL A 57 -21.64 -45.13 -13.92
CA VAL A 57 -20.97 -44.15 -13.08
C VAL A 57 -20.36 -44.90 -11.90
N ASP A 58 -19.11 -45.30 -12.07
CA ASP A 58 -18.30 -45.76 -10.97
C ASP A 58 -18.19 -44.63 -9.94
N VAL A 59 -18.79 -44.87 -8.78
CA VAL A 59 -18.83 -43.95 -7.64
C VAL A 59 -17.41 -43.49 -7.27
N THR A 60 -16.40 -44.36 -7.46
CA THR A 60 -15.01 -43.99 -7.16
C THR A 60 -14.51 -42.90 -8.09
N THR A 61 -14.89 -42.94 -9.37
CA THR A 61 -14.51 -41.95 -10.36
C THR A 61 -15.23 -40.61 -10.12
N LEU A 62 -16.51 -40.60 -9.77
CA LEU A 62 -17.22 -39.36 -9.38
C LEU A 62 -16.60 -38.73 -8.12
N ASN A 63 -16.26 -39.55 -7.12
CA ASN A 63 -15.62 -39.07 -5.89
C ASN A 63 -14.25 -38.43 -6.18
N LYS A 64 -13.48 -38.99 -7.13
CA LYS A 64 -12.22 -38.40 -7.59
C LYS A 64 -12.43 -37.00 -8.18
N GLU A 65 -13.45 -36.81 -9.01
CA GLU A 65 -13.75 -35.50 -9.62
C GLU A 65 -14.21 -34.49 -8.57
N ILE A 66 -15.03 -34.89 -7.61
CA ILE A 66 -15.44 -34.03 -6.49
C ILE A 66 -14.22 -33.60 -5.66
N LYS A 67 -13.28 -34.52 -5.38
CA LYS A 67 -12.03 -34.19 -4.66
C LYS A 67 -11.17 -33.21 -5.45
N SER A 68 -11.08 -33.38 -6.77
CA SER A 68 -10.36 -32.45 -7.66
C SER A 68 -11.00 -31.06 -7.62
N LEU A 69 -12.32 -30.96 -7.79
CA LEU A 69 -13.04 -29.69 -7.75
C LEU A 69 -12.83 -28.96 -6.41
N ARG A 70 -12.85 -29.70 -5.29
CA ARG A 70 -12.55 -29.14 -3.97
C ARG A 70 -11.14 -28.56 -3.90
N ALA A 71 -10.14 -29.29 -4.39
CA ALA A 71 -8.76 -28.83 -4.39
C ALA A 71 -8.59 -27.55 -5.24
N ASP A 72 -9.23 -27.50 -6.42
CA ASP A 72 -9.21 -26.32 -7.29
C ASP A 72 -9.83 -25.09 -6.60
N ILE A 73 -11.03 -25.25 -6.02
CA ILE A 73 -11.72 -24.16 -5.32
C ILE A 73 -10.90 -23.70 -4.10
N THR A 74 -10.34 -24.62 -3.32
CA THR A 74 -9.48 -24.27 -2.18
C THR A 74 -8.24 -23.49 -2.66
N GLY A 75 -7.59 -23.92 -3.73
CA GLY A 75 -6.44 -23.21 -4.30
C GLY A 75 -6.79 -21.78 -4.76
N LEU A 76 -7.95 -21.60 -5.39
CA LEU A 76 -8.44 -20.28 -5.81
C LEU A 76 -8.76 -19.35 -4.63
N LEU A 77 -9.26 -19.91 -3.53
CA LEU A 77 -9.54 -19.13 -2.32
C LEU A 77 -8.25 -18.71 -1.60
N SER A 78 -7.20 -19.55 -1.63
CA SER A 78 -5.89 -19.27 -1.03
C SER A 78 -5.03 -18.29 -1.82
N LEU A 79 -5.16 -18.24 -3.15
CA LEU A 79 -4.32 -17.40 -4.01
C LEU A 79 -4.54 -15.89 -3.78
N SER A 80 -5.69 -15.46 -3.26
CA SER A 80 -6.07 -14.04 -3.17
C SER A 80 -5.54 -13.31 -1.93
N GLU A 81 -4.62 -13.88 -1.17
CA GLU A 81 -4.00 -13.21 -0.01
C GLU A 81 -2.80 -12.33 -0.40
N THR A 82 -2.55 -12.13 -1.70
CA THR A 82 -1.63 -11.09 -2.16
C THR A 82 -2.20 -9.73 -1.79
N GLU A 83 -1.76 -9.25 -0.63
CA GLU A 83 -1.90 -7.90 -0.12
C GLU A 83 -1.73 -6.89 -1.27
N PRO A 84 -2.54 -5.83 -1.34
CA PRO A 84 -2.27 -4.74 -2.26
C PRO A 84 -0.89 -4.20 -1.93
N GLU A 85 0.10 -4.57 -2.75
CA GLU A 85 1.46 -4.13 -2.66
C GLU A 85 1.41 -2.62 -2.45
N SER A 86 1.80 -2.18 -1.25
CA SER A 86 1.63 -0.82 -0.74
C SER A 86 2.66 0.12 -1.38
N THR A 87 2.84 -0.01 -2.69
CA THR A 87 3.63 0.90 -3.51
C THR A 87 2.78 1.28 -4.72
N PRO A 88 2.19 2.49 -4.74
CA PRO A 88 1.91 3.09 -6.02
C PRO A 88 3.27 3.30 -6.69
N THR A 89 3.68 2.36 -7.55
CA THR A 89 4.69 2.61 -8.59
C THR A 89 4.02 3.43 -9.69
N ILE A 90 3.51 4.60 -9.30
CA ILE A 90 3.34 5.72 -10.20
C ILE A 90 4.64 6.49 -9.98
N PRO A 91 5.47 6.74 -11.01
CA PRO A 91 6.45 7.81 -10.89
C PRO A 91 5.61 9.05 -10.62
N ILE A 92 5.56 9.48 -9.35
CA ILE A 92 4.90 10.72 -8.95
C ILE A 92 5.46 11.74 -9.89
N ASP A 93 4.63 12.25 -10.80
CA ASP A 93 5.08 13.25 -11.73
C ASP A 93 5.57 14.41 -10.88
N ASN A 94 6.89 14.57 -10.82
CA ASN A 94 7.59 15.62 -10.11
C ASN A 94 7.05 17.01 -10.49
N THR A 95 6.31 17.08 -11.61
CA THR A 95 5.49 18.18 -12.11
C THR A 95 4.46 18.70 -11.10
N VAL A 96 3.73 17.82 -10.37
CA VAL A 96 2.68 18.26 -9.42
C VAL A 96 3.30 18.79 -8.12
N LEU A 97 4.35 18.11 -7.62
CA LEU A 97 5.15 18.62 -6.50
C LEU A 97 5.85 19.94 -6.88
N ASN A 98 6.42 20.04 -8.09
CA ASN A 98 7.00 21.29 -8.58
C ASN A 98 5.95 22.41 -8.72
N ALA A 99 4.73 22.12 -9.18
CA ALA A 99 3.68 23.14 -9.28
C ALA A 99 3.26 23.68 -7.90
N LEU A 100 3.25 22.82 -6.87
CA LEU A 100 2.89 23.22 -5.49
C LEU A 100 3.96 24.11 -4.82
N PHE A 101 5.24 23.91 -5.17
CA PHE A 101 6.37 24.64 -4.56
C PHE A 101 6.94 25.79 -5.41
N ARG A 102 6.60 25.89 -6.70
CA ARG A 102 7.18 26.88 -7.63
C ARG A 102 6.45 28.23 -7.66
N ASP A 103 5.18 28.30 -7.22
CA ASP A 103 4.35 29.50 -7.38
C ASP A 103 4.62 30.62 -6.35
N GLY A 104 5.78 30.61 -5.68
CA GLY A 104 6.11 31.60 -4.66
C GLY A 104 7.58 31.86 -4.39
N MET A 105 8.52 31.25 -5.12
CA MET A 105 9.95 31.51 -4.95
C MET A 105 10.65 31.65 -6.30
N PRO A 106 11.42 32.74 -6.53
CA PRO A 106 12.28 32.81 -7.69
C PRO A 106 13.33 31.69 -7.61
N LEU A 107 13.50 31.00 -8.73
CA LEU A 107 14.50 29.96 -8.94
C LEU A 107 15.87 30.51 -8.50
N PRO A 108 16.58 29.93 -7.52
CA PRO A 108 17.96 30.31 -7.31
C PRO A 108 18.72 29.84 -8.55
N ASP A 109 19.30 30.82 -9.26
CA ASP A 109 20.12 30.58 -10.44
C ASP A 109 21.11 29.44 -10.14
N SER A 110 20.91 28.34 -10.84
CA SER A 110 21.85 27.21 -10.84
C SER A 110 23.10 27.63 -11.59
N SER A 111 23.95 28.41 -10.92
CA SER A 111 25.31 28.71 -11.34
C SER A 111 26.24 27.66 -10.71
N HIS A 112 26.47 26.57 -11.43
CA HIS A 112 27.57 25.66 -11.14
C HIS A 112 28.90 26.34 -11.44
N THR A 113 29.36 27.19 -10.52
CA THR A 113 30.72 27.73 -10.53
C THR A 113 31.46 27.25 -9.29
N ALA A 114 32.55 26.53 -9.53
CA ALA A 114 33.41 25.90 -8.54
C ALA A 114 33.85 26.88 -7.43
N GLY A 115 33.28 26.72 -6.24
CA GLY A 115 33.64 27.47 -5.03
C GLY A 115 34.31 26.57 -4.00
N LYS A 116 35.54 26.91 -3.64
CA LYS A 116 36.41 26.17 -2.73
C LYS A 116 35.79 26.01 -1.32
N ARG A 117 35.94 24.81 -0.77
CA ARG A 117 35.48 24.38 0.56
C ARG A 117 36.12 25.21 1.69
N PRO A 118 35.35 25.93 2.52
CA PRO A 118 35.86 26.51 3.75
C PRO A 118 36.03 25.41 4.81
N ARG A 119 37.23 25.30 5.38
CA ARG A 119 37.49 24.47 6.56
C ARG A 119 36.81 25.12 7.75
N TYR A 120 35.90 24.40 8.39
CA TYR A 120 35.27 24.81 9.64
C TYR A 120 36.21 24.43 10.79
N SER A 121 36.82 25.43 11.43
CA SER A 121 37.57 25.24 12.68
C SER A 121 36.60 25.41 13.84
N HIS A 122 36.36 24.32 14.59
CA HIS A 122 35.54 24.33 15.79
C HIS A 122 36.42 24.73 16.98
N THR A 123 36.22 25.94 17.51
CA THR A 123 36.61 26.32 18.87
C THR A 123 35.34 26.40 19.69
N SER A 124 35.08 25.38 20.51
CA SER A 124 34.07 25.45 21.57
C SER A 124 34.79 25.88 22.85
N ASP A 125 34.54 27.10 23.28
CA ASP A 125 34.90 27.52 24.63
C ASP A 125 33.89 26.91 25.61
N PHE A 126 34.42 26.15 26.55
CA PHE A 126 33.72 25.54 27.67
C PHE A 126 33.54 26.61 28.75
N ILE A 127 32.29 26.96 29.07
CA ILE A 127 31.96 27.69 30.30
C ILE A 127 31.04 26.82 31.15
N GLU A 128 31.73 26.21 32.11
CA GLU A 128 31.39 25.77 33.46
C GLU A 128 30.12 26.37 34.11
N GLY A 129 29.42 25.54 34.89
CA GLY A 129 28.37 25.99 35.82
C GLY A 129 27.31 24.97 36.20
N TRP A 130 27.69 23.77 36.67
CA TRP A 130 26.78 22.89 37.40
C TRP A 130 27.27 22.80 38.84
N GLU A 131 26.64 23.57 39.72
CA GLU A 131 26.88 23.50 41.16
C GLU A 131 25.54 23.20 41.86
N SER A 132 25.50 21.99 42.41
CA SER A 132 24.93 21.54 43.71
C SER A 132 23.46 21.86 44.05
N GLU A 133 22.58 20.87 44.23
CA GLU A 133 22.43 19.95 45.38
C GLU A 133 21.62 20.54 46.54
N GLN A 134 20.46 19.93 46.82
CA GLN A 134 19.83 19.63 48.13
C GLN A 134 18.44 19.03 47.85
N GLU A 135 18.12 17.75 48.14
CA GLU A 135 18.02 17.05 49.43
C GLU A 135 16.81 17.48 50.29
N GLY A 136 16.02 16.48 50.73
CA GLY A 136 14.91 16.61 51.71
C GLY A 136 13.64 15.87 51.26
N ALA A 137 13.50 14.55 51.53
CA ALA A 137 12.92 13.95 52.75
C ALA A 137 11.39 14.15 52.84
N LEU A 138 10.56 13.11 52.64
CA LEU A 138 10.09 12.11 53.63
C LEU A 138 8.90 12.60 54.47
N ALA A 139 8.01 11.66 54.82
CA ALA A 139 6.75 11.75 55.59
C ALA A 139 5.50 11.99 54.70
N ASP A 140 4.44 11.20 54.77
CA ASP A 140 4.07 10.02 55.56
C ASP A 140 2.91 9.33 54.81
#